data_AF-A0A6H5GHE8-F1
#
_entry.id   AF-A0A6H5GHE8-F1
#
_cell.length_a   1.000
_cell.length_b   1.000
_cell.length_c   1.000
_cell.angle_alpha   90.00
_cell.angle_beta   90.00
_cell.angle_gamma   90.00
#
_symmetry.space_group_name_H-M   'P 1'
#
loop_
_entity.id
_entity.type
_entity.pdbx_description
1 polymer ?
#
loop_
_entity_poly.entity_id
_entity_poly.type
_entity_poly.pdbx_seq_one_letter_code
_entity_poly.pdbx_strand_id
1 'polypeptide(L)'
;MDGRVYRQKDCLFPSRCEGVDYFLNSIKEHIPNTQLVINFHDWPQVNKHFNQLLPVFSFSKTDEFFDIMYPAWSFWKGGPALSLYPKGIGRWDEFYEKLVQKSKIWTWNKKKDLGFFIGSRTSSERDHLILLSRGHPELVEAKYTKNQAWKSIKVCYKIHRNKI
;
A
#
# COMPACT_ATOMS: atom_id res chain seq x y z
N MET A 1 14.23 -24.71 -1.94
CA MET A 1 15.09 -25.89 -1.80
C MET A 1 15.17 -26.56 -3.16
N ASP A 2 16.37 -26.67 -3.71
CA ASP A 2 16.66 -27.39 -4.95
C ASP A 2 15.78 -26.94 -6.13
N GLY A 3 15.77 -25.62 -6.39
CA GLY A 3 14.96 -25.01 -7.47
C GLY A 3 13.45 -24.99 -7.21
N ARG A 4 13.01 -25.28 -5.97
CA ARG A 4 11.58 -25.30 -5.60
C ARG A 4 11.26 -24.35 -4.45
N VAL A 5 10.12 -23.68 -4.57
CA VAL A 5 9.56 -22.81 -3.52
C VAL A 5 8.55 -23.61 -2.70
N TYR A 6 8.72 -23.58 -1.39
CA TYR A 6 7.82 -24.21 -0.43
C TYR A 6 7.32 -23.15 0.56
N ARG A 7 6.07 -23.28 1.01
CA ARG A 7 5.44 -22.35 1.94
C ARG A 7 4.59 -23.15 2.94
N GLN A 8 4.42 -22.60 4.14
CA GLN A 8 3.39 -23.07 5.08
C GLN A 8 2.02 -23.12 4.39
N LYS A 9 1.15 -24.07 4.77
CA LYS A 9 -0.14 -24.24 4.11
C LYS A 9 -1.00 -22.98 4.19
N ASP A 10 -1.13 -22.44 5.40
CA ASP A 10 -2.03 -21.33 5.67
C ASP A 10 -1.40 -19.99 5.33
N CYS A 11 -2.11 -19.18 4.54
CA CYS A 11 -1.80 -17.77 4.30
C CYS A 11 -3.01 -16.94 4.67
N LEU A 12 -2.85 -16.03 5.62
CA LEU A 12 -3.94 -15.13 6.04
C LEU A 12 -4.43 -14.22 4.91
N PHE A 13 -3.53 -13.86 3.98
CA PHE A 13 -3.83 -13.01 2.82
C PHE A 13 -3.41 -13.70 1.51
N PRO A 14 -4.19 -14.67 0.99
CA PRO A 14 -3.78 -15.53 -0.11
C PRO A 14 -3.27 -14.77 -1.35
N SER A 15 -3.96 -13.70 -1.75
CA SER A 15 -3.53 -12.90 -2.91
C SER A 15 -2.23 -12.13 -2.69
N ARG A 16 -1.86 -11.80 -1.45
CA ARG A 16 -0.56 -11.21 -1.12
C ARG A 16 0.54 -12.26 -1.22
N CYS A 17 0.30 -13.47 -0.71
CA CYS A 17 1.19 -14.62 -0.86
C CYS A 17 1.47 -14.90 -2.34
N GLU A 18 0.43 -14.99 -3.19
CA GLU A 18 0.59 -15.19 -4.63
C GLU A 18 1.43 -14.09 -5.31
N GLY A 19 1.31 -12.84 -4.86
CA GLY A 19 2.12 -11.73 -5.36
C GLY A 19 3.60 -11.90 -5.07
N VAL A 20 3.95 -12.39 -3.88
CA VAL A 20 5.35 -12.69 -3.50
C VAL A 20 5.84 -13.98 -4.16
N ASP A 21 5.01 -15.02 -4.20
CA ASP A 21 5.32 -16.31 -4.82
C ASP A 21 5.70 -16.14 -6.29
N TYR A 22 5.10 -15.19 -7.01
CA TYR A 22 5.50 -14.86 -8.38
C TYR A 22 6.99 -14.48 -8.49
N PHE A 23 7.46 -13.58 -7.63
CA PHE A 23 8.86 -13.15 -7.63
C PHE A 23 9.80 -14.21 -7.07
N LEU A 24 9.41 -14.93 -6.02
CA LEU A 24 10.22 -16.04 -5.51
C LEU A 24 10.41 -17.12 -6.57
N ASN A 25 9.35 -17.43 -7.33
CA ASN A 25 9.45 -18.41 -8.41
C ASN A 25 10.32 -17.94 -9.58
N SER A 26 10.43 -16.64 -9.84
CA SER A 26 11.29 -16.14 -10.93
C SER A 26 12.78 -16.16 -10.59
N ILE A 27 13.13 -16.11 -9.30
CA ILE A 27 14.54 -16.10 -8.85
C ILE A 27 15.02 -17.43 -8.25
N LYS A 28 14.14 -18.42 -8.08
CA LYS A 28 14.43 -19.66 -7.33
C LYS A 28 15.64 -20.47 -7.83
N GLU A 29 15.98 -20.39 -9.12
CA GLU A 29 17.14 -21.07 -9.71
C GLU A 29 18.46 -20.33 -9.46
N HIS A 30 18.40 -19.06 -9.05
CA HIS A 30 19.55 -18.17 -8.89
C HIS A 30 19.86 -17.86 -7.41
N ILE A 31 19.14 -18.49 -6.48
CA ILE A 31 19.35 -18.30 -5.04
C ILE A 31 19.72 -19.64 -4.37
N PRO A 32 20.61 -19.64 -3.37
CA PRO A 32 20.89 -20.85 -2.61
C PRO A 32 19.68 -21.28 -1.78
N ASN A 33 19.73 -22.49 -1.23
CA ASN A 33 18.72 -22.99 -0.31
C ASN A 33 18.55 -22.02 0.87
N THR A 34 17.41 -21.33 0.90
CA THR A 34 17.11 -20.24 1.84
C THR A 34 15.74 -20.45 2.46
N GLN A 35 15.60 -20.10 3.74
CA GLN A 35 14.32 -20.02 4.44
C GLN A 35 14.04 -18.57 4.81
N LEU A 36 12.80 -18.12 4.60
CA LEU A 36 12.40 -16.73 4.82
C LEU A 36 11.16 -16.68 5.71
N VAL A 37 11.14 -15.75 6.66
CA VAL A 37 9.94 -15.40 7.43
C VAL A 37 9.37 -14.13 6.84
N ILE A 38 8.29 -14.25 6.07
CA ILE A 38 7.66 -13.13 5.36
C ILE A 38 6.37 -12.75 6.07
N ASN A 39 6.32 -11.52 6.57
CA ASN A 39 5.13 -10.88 7.09
C ASN A 39 4.27 -10.33 5.94
N PHE A 40 2.99 -10.72 5.95
CA PHE A 40 1.98 -10.26 4.99
C PHE A 40 0.99 -9.25 5.58
N HIS A 41 1.16 -8.82 6.84
CA HIS A 41 0.36 -7.75 7.44
C HIS A 41 0.82 -6.37 6.98
N ASP A 42 -0.06 -5.38 7.17
CA ASP A 42 0.25 -3.98 6.85
C ASP A 42 1.31 -3.36 7.81
N TRP A 43 1.44 -3.89 9.03
CA TRP A 43 2.35 -3.40 10.06
C TRP A 43 3.59 -4.29 10.22
N PRO A 44 4.79 -3.71 10.46
CA PRO A 44 6.02 -4.45 10.79
C PRO A 44 5.92 -5.16 12.14
N GLN A 45 6.82 -6.12 12.40
CA GLN A 45 6.71 -7.05 13.54
C GLN A 45 7.84 -6.92 14.57
N VAL A 46 9.05 -6.51 14.17
CA VAL A 46 10.25 -6.58 15.01
C VAL A 46 10.57 -5.20 15.58
N ASN A 47 9.84 -4.79 16.62
CA ASN A 47 10.04 -3.49 17.25
C ASN A 47 11.35 -3.46 18.06
N LYS A 48 12.16 -2.41 17.86
CA LYS A 48 13.47 -2.22 18.50
C LYS A 48 13.38 -2.13 20.03
N HIS A 49 12.25 -1.70 20.58
CA HIS A 49 12.04 -1.61 22.03
C HIS A 49 12.22 -2.95 22.75
N PHE A 50 11.87 -4.06 22.10
CA PHE A 50 12.04 -5.40 22.69
C PHE A 50 13.49 -5.93 22.61
N ASN A 51 14.38 -5.19 21.94
CA ASN A 51 15.80 -5.50 21.79
C ASN A 51 16.10 -6.94 21.31
N GLN A 52 15.20 -7.50 20.49
CA GLN A 52 15.33 -8.82 19.90
C GLN A 52 15.45 -8.69 18.39
N LEU A 53 16.58 -9.12 17.83
CA LEU A 53 16.81 -9.11 16.39
C LEU A 53 16.30 -10.41 15.77
N LEU A 54 15.24 -10.32 14.96
CA LEU A 54 14.66 -11.43 14.22
C LEU A 54 14.62 -11.10 12.72
N PRO A 55 15.01 -12.03 11.83
CA PRO A 55 15.04 -11.79 10.38
C PRO A 55 13.65 -11.94 9.76
N VAL A 56 12.75 -11.00 10.07
CA VAL A 56 11.39 -10.93 9.50
C VAL A 56 11.35 -9.93 8.35
N PHE A 57 10.78 -10.33 7.22
CA PHE A 57 10.60 -9.49 6.05
C PHE A 57 9.23 -8.82 6.06
N SER A 58 9.17 -7.49 6.02
CA SER A 58 7.94 -6.68 5.97
C SER A 58 8.03 -5.65 4.85
N PHE A 59 6.94 -5.36 4.14
CA PHE A 59 7.00 -4.46 2.97
C PHE A 59 7.24 -2.98 3.34
N SER A 60 6.95 -2.59 4.59
CA SER A 60 7.05 -1.22 5.09
C SER A 60 7.43 -1.22 6.56
N LYS A 61 8.18 -0.20 6.99
CA LYS A 61 8.54 0.03 8.39
C LYS A 61 8.95 1.50 8.65
N THR A 62 9.16 1.82 9.92
CA THR A 62 9.88 3.02 10.36
C THR A 62 11.24 2.63 10.94
N ASP A 63 12.03 3.63 11.35
CA ASP A 63 13.31 3.41 12.04
C ASP A 63 13.16 2.76 13.42
N GLU A 64 11.94 2.59 13.92
CA GLU A 64 11.64 1.90 15.18
C GLU A 64 11.60 0.37 15.03
N PHE A 65 11.80 -0.16 13.82
CA PHE A 65 11.68 -1.60 13.53
C PHE A 65 12.93 -2.18 12.84
N PHE A 66 13.25 -3.41 13.21
CA PHE A 66 14.36 -4.17 12.64
C PHE A 66 13.99 -4.95 11.36
N ASP A 67 12.71 -5.04 10.99
CA ASP A 67 12.25 -5.80 9.81
C ASP A 67 13.07 -5.48 8.54
N ILE A 68 13.31 -6.49 7.71
CA ILE A 68 14.00 -6.32 6.43
C ILE A 68 12.94 -5.96 5.38
N MET A 69 13.15 -4.86 4.64
CA MET A 69 12.19 -4.46 3.61
C MET A 69 12.28 -5.35 2.38
N TYR A 70 11.12 -5.66 1.78
CA TYR A 70 11.02 -6.34 0.49
C TYR A 70 10.00 -5.64 -0.43
N PRO A 71 10.10 -5.81 -1.77
CA PRO A 71 9.12 -5.25 -2.70
C PRO A 71 7.72 -5.78 -2.43
N ALA A 72 6.75 -4.89 -2.23
CA ALA A 72 5.39 -5.28 -1.85
C ALA A 72 4.74 -6.21 -2.90
N TRP A 73 3.91 -7.14 -2.43
CA TRP A 73 3.13 -8.07 -3.26
C TRP A 73 2.38 -7.38 -4.41
N SER A 74 1.89 -6.15 -4.19
CA SER A 74 1.08 -5.38 -5.13
C SER A 74 1.83 -4.96 -6.40
N PHE A 75 3.14 -5.15 -6.50
CA PHE A 75 3.82 -5.05 -7.80
C PHE A 75 3.27 -6.08 -8.80
N TRP A 76 2.80 -7.24 -8.30
CA TRP A 76 2.15 -8.26 -9.12
C TRP A 76 0.66 -8.44 -8.77
N LYS A 77 0.33 -8.71 -7.49
CA LYS A 77 -1.03 -9.04 -7.04
C LYS A 77 -1.24 -8.78 -5.55
N GLY A 78 -2.49 -8.64 -5.12
CA GLY A 78 -2.86 -8.64 -3.69
C GLY A 78 -2.85 -7.27 -3.03
N GLY A 79 -2.76 -6.19 -3.81
CA GLY A 79 -3.04 -4.85 -3.31
C GLY A 79 -4.52 -4.64 -2.96
N PRO A 80 -4.89 -3.44 -2.48
CA PRO A 80 -6.25 -3.13 -2.06
C PRO A 80 -7.28 -3.37 -3.17
N ALA A 81 -8.40 -4.04 -2.85
CA ALA A 81 -9.52 -4.21 -3.76
C ALA A 81 -10.45 -3.00 -3.73
N LEU A 82 -10.71 -2.43 -4.90
CA LEU A 82 -11.55 -1.24 -5.12
C LEU A 82 -12.61 -1.56 -6.19
N SER A 83 -13.64 -0.74 -6.33
CA SER A 83 -14.65 -0.94 -7.39
C SER A 83 -14.03 -0.97 -8.79
N LEU A 84 -13.01 -0.15 -9.04
CA LEU A 84 -12.24 -0.14 -10.29
C LEU A 84 -11.24 -1.29 -10.43
N TYR A 85 -10.86 -1.92 -9.31
CA TYR A 85 -9.87 -2.98 -9.23
C TYR A 85 -10.41 -4.13 -8.37
N PRO A 86 -11.42 -4.87 -8.86
CA PRO A 86 -12.13 -5.87 -8.05
C PRO A 86 -11.23 -7.04 -7.62
N LYS A 87 -10.16 -7.32 -8.38
CA LYS A 87 -9.15 -8.35 -8.06
C LYS A 87 -7.99 -7.83 -7.21
N GLY A 88 -8.08 -6.60 -6.69
CA GLY A 88 -6.98 -5.91 -6.03
C GLY A 88 -6.08 -5.17 -7.01
N ILE A 89 -5.50 -4.05 -6.56
CA ILE A 89 -4.42 -3.37 -7.30
C ILE A 89 -3.23 -4.33 -7.42
N GLY A 90 -2.68 -4.41 -8.63
CA GLY A 90 -1.61 -5.32 -9.02
C GLY A 90 -1.06 -4.91 -10.39
N ARG A 91 -0.22 -5.77 -10.99
CA ARG A 91 0.30 -5.62 -12.35
C ARG A 91 0.89 -4.24 -12.60
N TRP A 92 1.91 -3.91 -11.80
CA TRP A 92 2.63 -2.65 -11.91
C TRP A 92 3.20 -2.41 -13.31
N ASP A 93 3.60 -3.47 -13.99
CA ASP A 93 4.01 -3.47 -15.40
C ASP A 93 2.96 -2.82 -16.30
N GLU A 94 1.73 -3.33 -16.30
CA GLU A 94 0.64 -2.79 -17.12
C GLU A 94 0.18 -1.41 -16.65
N PHE A 95 0.17 -1.19 -15.34
CA PHE A 95 -0.26 0.07 -14.76
C PHE A 95 0.71 1.19 -15.12
N TYR A 96 2.01 0.92 -15.08
CA TYR A 96 3.06 1.85 -15.46
C TYR A 96 2.92 2.29 -16.93
N GLU A 97 2.72 1.37 -17.86
CA GLU A 97 2.52 1.72 -19.28
C GLU A 97 1.31 2.64 -19.49
N LYS A 98 0.19 2.35 -18.82
CA LYS A 98 -1.01 3.19 -18.85
C LYS A 98 -0.73 4.58 -18.29
N LEU A 99 0.02 4.69 -17.20
CA LEU A 99 0.44 5.99 -16.63
C LEU A 99 1.30 6.77 -17.61
N VAL A 100 2.27 6.13 -18.27
CA VAL A 100 3.13 6.75 -19.28
C VAL A 100 2.32 7.24 -20.48
N GLN A 101 1.34 6.47 -20.95
CA GLN A 101 0.46 6.91 -22.03
C GLN A 101 -0.40 8.12 -21.59
N LYS A 102 -0.93 8.11 -20.37
CA LYS A 102 -1.72 9.25 -19.85
C LYS A 102 -0.87 10.49 -19.58
N SER A 103 0.39 10.34 -19.18
CA SER A 103 1.29 11.49 -18.96
C SER A 103 1.63 12.23 -20.25
N LYS A 104 1.72 11.52 -21.39
CA LYS A 104 1.89 12.12 -22.72
C LYS A 104 0.69 12.97 -23.14
N ILE A 105 -0.52 12.60 -22.72
CA ILE A 105 -1.76 13.36 -23.01
C ILE A 105 -1.86 14.58 -22.09
N TRP A 106 -1.60 14.39 -20.79
CA TRP A 106 -1.66 15.41 -19.74
C TRP A 106 -0.27 15.97 -19.44
N THR A 107 0.27 16.75 -20.38
CA THR A 107 1.54 17.50 -20.21
C THR A 107 1.45 18.52 -19.08
N TRP A 108 2.60 18.99 -18.58
CA TRP A 108 2.68 19.90 -17.41
C TRP A 108 1.74 21.10 -17.53
N ASN A 109 1.83 21.86 -18.62
CA ASN A 109 1.02 23.06 -18.85
C ASN A 109 -0.49 22.79 -19.02
N LYS A 110 -0.91 21.52 -19.18
CA LYS A 110 -2.33 21.12 -19.24
C LYS A 110 -2.88 20.66 -17.89
N LYS A 111 -2.02 20.43 -16.90
CA LYS A 111 -2.45 20.03 -15.55
C LYS A 111 -3.07 21.24 -14.86
N LYS A 112 -4.00 20.99 -13.95
CA LYS A 112 -4.59 22.04 -13.12
C LYS A 112 -3.61 22.39 -12.00
N ASP A 113 -3.45 23.68 -11.74
CA ASP A 113 -2.68 24.19 -10.60
C ASP A 113 -3.47 24.03 -9.29
N LEU A 114 -3.68 22.77 -8.89
CA LEU A 114 -4.53 22.39 -7.76
C LEU A 114 -3.90 21.20 -7.02
N GLY A 115 -3.89 21.25 -5.69
CA GLY A 115 -3.60 20.05 -4.89
C GLY A 115 -4.68 18.99 -5.09
N PHE A 116 -4.31 17.70 -5.17
CA PHE A 116 -5.29 16.64 -5.44
C PHE A 116 -5.07 15.41 -4.56
N PHE A 117 -6.15 14.91 -3.94
CA PHE A 117 -6.13 13.66 -3.17
C PHE A 117 -7.50 12.95 -3.18
N ILE A 118 -7.51 11.66 -3.52
CA ILE A 118 -8.69 10.81 -3.36
C ILE A 118 -8.26 9.50 -2.71
N GLY A 119 -8.78 9.20 -1.53
CA GLY A 119 -8.44 7.98 -0.79
C GLY A 119 -9.28 7.82 0.46
N SER A 120 -9.19 6.68 1.15
CA SER A 120 -9.94 6.47 2.39
C SER A 120 -9.21 7.05 3.61
N ARG A 121 -9.89 7.19 4.75
CA ARG A 121 -9.28 7.65 6.00
C ARG A 121 -8.60 6.50 6.75
N THR A 122 -7.42 6.10 6.29
CA THR A 122 -6.60 5.07 6.97
C THR A 122 -5.67 5.65 8.05
N SER A 123 -5.43 6.95 8.04
CA SER A 123 -4.72 7.70 9.09
C SER A 123 -5.37 9.07 9.26
N SER A 124 -5.37 9.61 10.48
CA SER A 124 -5.84 10.96 10.79
C SER A 124 -4.93 12.06 10.24
N GLU A 125 -3.68 11.75 9.87
CA GLU A 125 -2.76 12.73 9.26
C GLU A 125 -3.34 13.35 7.97
N ARG A 126 -4.26 12.65 7.30
CA ARG A 126 -4.92 13.11 6.07
C ARG A 126 -5.99 14.19 6.33
N ASP A 127 -6.43 14.37 7.57
CA ASP A 127 -7.59 15.19 7.93
C ASP A 127 -7.41 16.67 7.58
N HIS A 128 -6.21 17.23 7.80
CA HIS A 128 -5.94 18.63 7.52
C HIS A 128 -6.08 18.98 6.02
N LEU A 129 -5.67 18.06 5.13
CA LEU A 129 -5.81 18.25 3.69
C LEU A 129 -7.29 18.23 3.26
N ILE A 130 -8.10 17.36 3.88
CA ILE A 130 -9.54 17.29 3.62
C ILE A 130 -10.27 18.53 4.14
N LEU A 131 -9.88 19.05 5.31
CA LEU A 131 -10.40 20.33 5.79
C LEU A 131 -10.05 21.48 4.87
N LEU A 132 -8.78 21.56 4.46
CA LEU A 132 -8.30 22.61 3.58
C LEU A 132 -9.10 22.63 2.28
N SER A 133 -9.31 21.46 1.66
CA SER A 133 -10.15 21.36 0.47
C SER A 133 -11.60 21.81 0.67
N ARG A 134 -12.18 21.63 1.87
CA ARG A 134 -13.54 22.09 2.18
C ARG A 134 -13.62 23.60 2.39
N GLY A 135 -12.57 24.21 2.95
CA GLY A 135 -12.50 25.66 3.18
C GLY A 135 -12.04 26.45 1.96
N HIS A 136 -11.14 25.86 1.18
CA HIS A 136 -10.44 26.45 0.04
C HIS A 136 -10.42 25.49 -1.16
N PRO A 137 -11.59 25.16 -1.76
CA PRO A 137 -11.70 24.23 -2.88
C PRO A 137 -10.96 24.70 -4.14
N GLU A 138 -10.66 25.99 -4.25
CA GLU A 138 -9.84 26.60 -5.30
C GLU A 138 -8.34 26.27 -5.20
N LEU A 139 -7.86 25.85 -4.02
CA LEU A 139 -6.45 25.49 -3.78
C LEU A 139 -6.22 23.98 -3.81
N VAL A 140 -7.17 23.20 -3.28
CA VAL A 140 -7.05 21.74 -3.14
C VAL A 140 -8.38 21.06 -3.39
N GLU A 141 -8.38 20.02 -4.23
CA GLU A 141 -9.46 19.03 -4.33
C GLU A 141 -9.05 17.73 -3.61
N ALA A 142 -9.55 17.54 -2.38
CA ALA A 142 -9.27 16.37 -1.55
C ALA A 142 -10.56 15.74 -1.02
N LYS A 143 -10.75 14.43 -1.24
CA LYS A 143 -11.99 13.71 -0.88
C LYS A 143 -11.71 12.36 -0.24
N TYR A 144 -12.46 12.05 0.83
CA TYR A 144 -12.46 10.71 1.42
C TYR A 144 -13.36 9.74 0.66
N THR A 145 -12.84 8.54 0.41
CA THR A 145 -13.59 7.38 -0.09
C THR A 145 -13.86 6.37 1.04
N LYS A 146 -14.80 5.44 0.81
CA LYS A 146 -15.06 4.34 1.74
C LYS A 146 -14.10 3.18 1.48
N ASN A 147 -13.59 2.57 2.55
CA ASN A 147 -12.87 1.30 2.50
C ASN A 147 -13.73 0.17 3.09
N GLN A 148 -13.24 -1.07 3.00
CA GLN A 148 -13.95 -2.25 3.50
C GLN A 148 -14.13 -2.25 5.03
N ALA A 149 -13.30 -1.50 5.76
CA ALA A 149 -13.35 -1.35 7.21
C ALA A 149 -14.23 -0.18 7.68
N TRP A 150 -15.05 0.39 6.80
CA TRP A 150 -15.90 1.53 7.14
C TRP A 150 -16.97 1.14 8.17
N LYS A 151 -16.96 1.81 9.34
CA LYS A 151 -17.91 1.52 10.44
C LYS A 151 -18.92 2.64 10.71
N SER A 152 -18.65 3.90 10.37
CA SER A 152 -19.60 5.01 10.57
C SER A 152 -19.23 6.29 9.82
N ILE A 153 -20.18 7.24 9.74
CA ILE A 153 -20.00 8.60 9.20
C ILE A 153 -18.88 9.38 9.90
N LYS A 154 -18.56 9.07 11.17
CA LYS A 154 -17.44 9.70 11.90
C LYS A 154 -16.10 9.54 11.18
N VAL A 155 -15.95 8.49 10.36
CA VAL A 155 -14.76 8.24 9.52
C VAL A 155 -14.61 9.25 8.37
N CYS A 156 -15.67 9.96 7.97
CA CYS A 156 -15.59 10.99 6.91
C CYS A 156 -15.79 12.44 7.42
N TYR A 157 -16.45 12.64 8.57
CA TYR A 157 -16.97 13.97 8.95
C TYR A 157 -16.54 14.51 10.32
N LYS A 158 -15.91 13.72 11.20
CA LYS A 158 -15.44 14.25 12.50
C LYS A 158 -14.13 15.02 12.33
N ILE A 159 -14.25 16.19 11.75
CA ILE A 159 -13.34 17.28 12.04
C ILE A 159 -14.24 18.43 12.49
N HIS A 160 -14.62 18.38 13.76
CA HIS A 160 -15.42 19.45 14.35
C HIS A 160 -14.58 20.72 14.33
N ARG A 161 -15.20 21.80 13.86
CA ARG A 161 -14.78 23.17 14.11
C ARG A 161 -14.52 23.31 15.61
N ASN A 162 -13.26 23.33 16.03
CA ASN A 162 -12.91 24.08 17.23
C ASN A 162 -13.11 25.54 16.85
N LYS A 163 -14.29 26.07 17.20
CA LYS A 163 -14.49 27.51 17.29
C LYS A 163 -13.44 28.03 18.27
N ILE A 164 -12.56 28.90 17.79
CA ILE A 164 -12.00 29.97 18.62
C ILE A 164 -13.14 30.96 18.86
#